data_AF-A0A285V9T6-F1
#
_entry.id   AF-A0A285V9T6-F1
#
_cell.length_a   1.000
_cell.length_b   1.000
_cell.length_c   1.000
_cell.angle_alpha   90.00
_cell.angle_beta   90.00
_cell.angle_gamma   90.00
#
_symmetry.space_group_name_H-M   'P 1'
#
loop_
_entity.id
_entity.type
_entity.pdbx_description
1 polymer ?
#
loop_
_entity_poly.entity_id
_entity_poly.type
_entity_poly.pdbx_seq_one_letter_code
_entity_poly.pdbx_strand_id
1 'polypeptide(L)'
;MLKMPITLSEIAPRISAGAFILNSGLGKRGADEETAAGMHGFAAGTYPFLKSVPPQQFAQGLATTEIVLGAALLTPFVPTFAAGAALTAFSGGLLGLYLKTPGMRKPGSLAPTEQGLAVAKDSWLVGIGIGLMTRGLIERRPRVTVKKATKLAGKQAKQAAKDARREVKAAARS
;
A
#
# COMPACT_ATOMS: atom_id res chain seq x y z
N MET A 1 17.38 -21.47 0.50
CA MET A 1 16.10 -20.87 0.94
C MET A 1 15.84 -19.64 0.10
N LEU A 2 14.79 -19.68 -0.74
CA LEU A 2 14.30 -18.52 -1.48
C LEU A 2 13.95 -17.44 -0.45
N LYS A 3 14.60 -16.27 -0.49
CA LYS A 3 14.17 -15.12 0.31
C LYS A 3 12.83 -14.67 -0.27
N MET A 4 11.73 -15.13 0.32
CA MET A 4 10.42 -14.66 -0.08
C MET A 4 10.36 -13.14 0.17
N PRO A 5 9.85 -12.35 -0.78
CA PRO A 5 9.76 -10.90 -0.61
C PRO A 5 8.65 -10.49 0.37
N ILE A 6 7.94 -11.45 0.99
CA ILE A 6 6.90 -11.25 2.00
C ILE A 6 7.45 -11.55 3.41
N THR A 7 7.03 -10.77 4.40
CA THR A 7 7.39 -10.93 5.81
C THR A 7 6.19 -11.33 6.67
N LEU A 8 6.42 -11.86 7.87
CA LEU A 8 5.33 -12.44 8.69
C LEU A 8 4.22 -11.43 9.01
N SER A 9 4.55 -10.18 9.33
CA SER A 9 3.52 -9.21 9.75
C SER A 9 2.70 -8.63 8.60
N GLU A 10 3.07 -8.89 7.33
CA GLU A 10 2.26 -8.48 6.19
C GLU A 10 1.35 -9.60 5.68
N ILE A 11 1.47 -10.83 6.19
CA ILE A 11 0.64 -11.96 5.77
C ILE A 11 -0.84 -11.67 6.06
N ALA A 12 -1.18 -11.36 7.31
CA ALA A 12 -2.56 -11.08 7.71
C ALA A 12 -3.20 -9.94 6.89
N PRO A 13 -2.60 -8.73 6.78
CA PRO A 13 -3.20 -7.65 6.01
C PRO A 13 -3.27 -7.94 4.50
N ARG A 14 -2.32 -8.71 3.93
CA ARG A 14 -2.38 -9.10 2.52
C ARG A 14 -3.43 -10.15 2.23
N ILE A 15 -3.61 -11.12 3.13
CA ILE A 15 -4.65 -12.13 3.00
C ILE A 15 -6.03 -11.49 3.14
N SER A 16 -6.25 -10.67 4.17
CA SER A 16 -7.57 -10.06 4.40
C SER A 16 -7.97 -9.12 3.26
N ALA A 17 -7.09 -8.18 2.89
CA ALA A 17 -7.36 -7.27 1.78
C ALA A 17 -7.44 -8.02 0.45
N GLY A 18 -6.49 -8.93 0.19
CA GLY A 18 -6.41 -9.67 -1.07
C GLY A 18 -7.61 -10.57 -1.31
N ALA A 19 -8.06 -11.32 -0.29
CA ALA A 19 -9.22 -12.20 -0.40
C ALA A 19 -10.52 -11.40 -0.63
N PHE A 20 -10.71 -10.30 0.12
CA PHE A 20 -11.90 -9.47 -0.04
C PHE A 20 -11.96 -8.80 -1.42
N ILE A 21 -10.85 -8.22 -1.88
CA ILE A 21 -10.78 -7.57 -3.19
C ILE A 21 -10.93 -8.60 -4.32
N LEU A 22 -10.28 -9.77 -4.21
CA LEU A 22 -10.41 -10.84 -5.21
C LEU A 22 -11.85 -11.33 -5.31
N ASN A 23 -12.50 -11.62 -4.18
CA ASN A 23 -13.89 -12.05 -4.15
C ASN A 23 -14.81 -10.99 -4.77
N SER A 24 -14.58 -9.71 -4.43
CA SER A 24 -15.30 -8.57 -4.99
C SER A 24 -15.18 -8.51 -6.52
N GLY A 25 -13.96 -8.67 -7.06
CA GLY A 25 -13.71 -8.66 -8.50
C GLY A 25 -14.32 -9.87 -9.23
N LEU A 26 -14.24 -11.06 -8.64
CA LEU A 26 -14.88 -12.26 -9.18
C LEU A 26 -16.40 -12.10 -9.25
N GLY A 27 -17.01 -11.51 -8.22
CA GLY A 27 -18.45 -11.21 -8.21
C GLY A 27 -18.88 -10.20 -9.27
N LYS A 28 -18.00 -9.26 -9.65
CA LYS A 28 -18.28 -8.25 -10.68
C LYS A 28 -18.03 -8.70 -12.11
N ARG A 29 -17.33 -9.82 -12.33
CA ARG A 29 -16.91 -10.28 -13.66
C ARG A 29 -18.08 -10.55 -14.63
N GLY A 30 -19.25 -10.88 -14.09
CA GLY A 30 -20.48 -11.13 -14.85
C GLY A 30 -21.56 -10.07 -14.62
N ALA A 31 -21.20 -8.83 -14.27
CA ALA A 31 -22.17 -7.77 -14.05
C ALA A 31 -23.05 -7.56 -15.31
N ASP A 32 -24.37 -7.56 -15.09
CA ASP A 32 -25.35 -7.23 -16.12
C ASP A 32 -25.32 -5.73 -16.48
N GLU A 33 -26.12 -5.34 -17.47
CA GLU A 33 -26.13 -3.96 -17.97
C GLU A 33 -26.57 -2.95 -16.90
N GLU A 34 -27.53 -3.30 -16.06
CA GLU A 34 -28.03 -2.44 -14.98
C GLU A 34 -26.96 -2.24 -13.90
N THR A 35 -26.33 -3.33 -13.46
CA THR A 35 -25.24 -3.29 -12.48
C THR A 35 -24.05 -2.51 -13.03
N ALA A 36 -23.68 -2.73 -14.29
CA ALA A 36 -22.62 -2.00 -14.96
C ALA A 36 -22.92 -0.50 -15.05
N ALA A 37 -24.15 -0.14 -15.44
CA ALA A 37 -24.60 1.26 -15.49
C ALA A 37 -24.61 1.92 -14.12
N GLY A 38 -25.05 1.21 -13.07
CA GLY A 38 -25.04 1.71 -11.70
C GLY A 38 -23.61 1.99 -11.19
N MET A 39 -22.70 1.02 -11.35
CA MET A 39 -21.30 1.17 -10.95
C MET A 39 -20.59 2.29 -11.73
N HIS A 40 -20.79 2.33 -13.05
CA HIS A 40 -20.22 3.36 -13.91
C HIS A 40 -20.79 4.74 -13.58
N GLY A 41 -22.11 4.87 -13.43
CA GLY A 41 -22.77 6.12 -13.09
C GLY A 41 -22.30 6.68 -11.76
N PHE A 42 -22.15 5.81 -10.75
CA PHE A 42 -21.58 6.20 -9.45
C PHE A 42 -20.15 6.73 -9.59
N ALA A 43 -19.30 6.03 -10.34
CA ALA A 43 -17.91 6.44 -10.54
C ALA A 43 -17.77 7.71 -11.41
N ALA A 44 -18.51 7.79 -12.52
CA ALA A 44 -18.46 8.88 -13.49
C ALA A 44 -19.10 10.17 -12.98
N GLY A 45 -20.01 10.08 -12.00
CA GLY A 45 -20.53 11.24 -11.26
C GLY A 45 -19.43 12.00 -10.52
N THR A 46 -18.41 11.28 -10.03
CA THR A 46 -17.29 11.86 -9.28
C THR A 46 -16.03 12.05 -10.12
N TYR A 47 -15.83 11.20 -11.13
CA TYR A 47 -14.70 11.23 -12.04
C TYR A 47 -15.19 11.43 -13.49
N PRO A 48 -15.35 12.69 -13.94
CA PRO A 48 -15.99 12.98 -15.23
C PRO A 48 -15.29 12.35 -16.44
N PHE A 49 -13.98 12.08 -16.35
CA PHE A 49 -13.23 11.44 -17.43
C PHE A 49 -13.74 10.01 -17.74
N LEU A 50 -14.37 9.34 -16.77
CA LEU A 50 -14.95 8.00 -16.96
C LEU A 50 -16.21 8.01 -17.83
N LYS A 51 -16.85 9.16 -18.05
CA LYS A 51 -18.06 9.27 -18.89
C LYS A 51 -17.83 8.83 -20.34
N SER A 52 -16.57 8.87 -20.81
CA SER A 52 -16.17 8.43 -22.14
C SER A 52 -16.06 6.91 -22.28
N VAL A 53 -16.02 6.18 -21.16
CA VAL A 53 -15.88 4.72 -21.14
C VAL A 53 -17.28 4.09 -21.10
N PRO A 54 -17.60 3.12 -21.96
CA PRO A 54 -18.86 2.39 -21.88
C PRO A 54 -19.03 1.67 -20.53
N PRO A 55 -20.24 1.63 -19.92
CA PRO A 55 -20.46 1.06 -18.59
C PRO A 55 -19.97 -0.39 -18.44
N GLN A 56 -20.21 -1.24 -19.44
CA GLN A 56 -19.80 -2.64 -19.45
C GLN A 56 -18.28 -2.77 -19.47
N GLN A 57 -17.59 -1.93 -20.25
CA GLN A 57 -16.12 -1.90 -20.29
C GLN A 57 -15.55 -1.42 -18.96
N PHE A 58 -16.17 -0.42 -18.33
CA PHE A 58 -15.79 0.03 -16.99
C PHE A 58 -15.95 -1.09 -15.96
N ALA A 59 -17.10 -1.78 -15.94
CA ALA A 59 -17.36 -2.87 -15.02
C ALA A 59 -16.36 -4.03 -15.20
N GLN A 60 -16.07 -4.43 -16.44
CA GLN A 60 -15.07 -5.45 -16.74
C GLN A 60 -13.66 -5.02 -16.35
N GLY A 61 -13.29 -3.76 -16.61
CA GLY A 61 -12.00 -3.20 -16.22
C GLY A 61 -11.83 -3.14 -14.70
N LEU A 62 -12.87 -2.73 -13.97
CA LEU A 62 -12.90 -2.72 -12.51
C LEU A 62 -12.75 -4.14 -11.95
N ALA A 63 -13.56 -5.08 -12.44
CA ALA A 63 -13.49 -6.49 -12.03
C ALA A 63 -12.10 -7.09 -12.27
N THR A 64 -11.53 -6.85 -13.45
CA THR A 64 -10.19 -7.33 -13.81
C THR A 64 -9.12 -6.73 -12.90
N THR A 65 -9.22 -5.43 -12.62
CA THR A 65 -8.29 -4.72 -11.72
C THR A 65 -8.36 -5.29 -10.31
N GLU A 66 -9.56 -5.52 -9.78
CA GLU A 66 -9.76 -6.14 -8.47
C GLU A 66 -9.21 -7.57 -8.42
N ILE A 67 -9.44 -8.39 -9.45
CA ILE A 67 -8.90 -9.75 -9.52
C ILE A 67 -7.36 -9.73 -9.52
N VAL A 68 -6.76 -8.90 -10.37
CA VAL A 68 -5.30 -8.79 -10.48
C VAL A 68 -4.69 -8.28 -9.17
N LEU A 69 -5.29 -7.25 -8.56
CA LEU A 69 -4.82 -6.69 -7.29
C LEU A 69 -4.98 -7.71 -6.14
N GLY A 70 -6.13 -8.37 -6.06
CA GLY A 70 -6.40 -9.40 -5.06
C GLY A 70 -5.43 -10.58 -5.17
N ALA A 71 -5.19 -11.07 -6.39
CA ALA A 71 -4.19 -12.10 -6.64
C ALA A 71 -2.76 -11.63 -6.32
N ALA A 72 -2.40 -10.40 -6.67
CA ALA A 72 -1.09 -9.81 -6.35
C ALA A 72 -0.85 -9.70 -4.83
N LEU A 73 -1.91 -9.42 -4.06
CA LEU A 73 -1.83 -9.39 -2.60
C LEU A 73 -1.66 -10.79 -2.00
N LEU A 74 -2.41 -11.77 -2.52
CA LEU A 74 -2.40 -13.16 -2.04
C LEU A 74 -1.16 -13.95 -2.43
N THR A 75 -0.50 -13.58 -3.53
CA THR A 75 0.71 -14.27 -3.97
C THR A 75 1.97 -13.73 -3.27
N PRO A 76 2.89 -14.61 -2.83
CA PRO A 76 4.10 -14.21 -2.13
C PRO A 76 5.18 -13.65 -3.05
N PHE A 77 4.96 -13.62 -4.37
CA PHE A 77 5.97 -13.20 -5.36
C PHE A 77 5.99 -11.70 -5.63
N VAL A 78 4.93 -10.97 -5.23
CA VAL A 78 4.83 -9.53 -5.43
C VAL A 78 5.52 -8.80 -4.27
N PRO A 79 6.54 -7.95 -4.55
CA PRO A 79 7.24 -7.20 -3.51
C PRO A 79 6.29 -6.37 -2.63
N THR A 80 6.51 -6.37 -1.31
CA THR A 80 5.71 -5.65 -0.30
C THR A 80 5.42 -4.20 -0.68
N PHE A 81 6.44 -3.47 -1.14
CA PHE A 81 6.27 -2.08 -1.58
C PHE A 81 5.32 -1.96 -2.79
N ALA A 82 5.46 -2.85 -3.79
CA ALA A 82 4.66 -2.80 -5.00
C ALA A 82 3.19 -3.16 -4.71
N ALA A 83 2.97 -4.20 -3.89
CA ALA A 83 1.65 -4.58 -3.42
C ALA A 83 0.98 -3.45 -2.61
N GLY A 84 1.75 -2.81 -1.71
CA GLY A 84 1.29 -1.65 -0.96
C GLY A 84 0.93 -0.47 -1.86
N ALA A 85 1.79 -0.13 -2.82
CA ALA A 85 1.56 0.98 -3.74
C ALA A 85 0.31 0.76 -4.61
N ALA A 86 0.14 -0.45 -5.15
CA ALA A 86 -1.05 -0.81 -5.92
C ALA A 86 -2.33 -0.73 -5.08
N LEU A 87 -2.29 -1.27 -3.86
CA LEU A 87 -3.42 -1.20 -2.94
C LEU A 87 -3.75 0.24 -2.53
N THR A 88 -2.74 1.07 -2.23
CA THR A 88 -2.94 2.49 -1.91
C THR A 88 -3.49 3.28 -3.09
N ALA A 89 -3.03 3.03 -4.32
CA ALA A 89 -3.57 3.69 -5.50
C ALA A 89 -5.05 3.33 -5.72
N PHE A 90 -5.37 2.03 -5.66
CA PHE A 90 -6.73 1.52 -5.82
C PHE A 90 -7.68 2.07 -4.73
N SER A 91 -7.32 1.87 -3.46
CA SER A 91 -8.12 2.32 -2.32
C SER A 91 -8.16 3.85 -2.20
N GLY A 92 -7.14 4.57 -2.68
CA GLY A 92 -7.15 6.03 -2.81
C GLY A 92 -8.22 6.51 -3.80
N GLY A 93 -8.47 5.77 -4.88
CA GLY A 93 -9.60 5.99 -5.77
C GLY A 93 -10.95 5.81 -5.07
N LEU A 94 -11.11 4.73 -4.30
CA LEU A 94 -12.33 4.49 -3.51
C LEU A 94 -12.56 5.56 -2.43
N LEU A 95 -11.50 5.94 -1.71
CA LEU A 95 -11.55 7.03 -0.75
C LEU A 95 -11.90 8.36 -1.43
N GLY A 96 -11.39 8.59 -2.64
CA GLY A 96 -11.76 9.73 -3.47
C GLY A 96 -13.24 9.76 -3.81
N LEU A 97 -13.86 8.61 -4.14
CA LEU A 97 -15.31 8.50 -4.30
C LEU A 97 -16.03 8.93 -3.03
N TYR A 98 -15.66 8.36 -1.88
CA TYR A 98 -16.27 8.75 -0.60
C TYR A 98 -16.17 10.26 -0.31
N LEU A 99 -15.00 10.85 -0.54
CA LEU A 99 -14.76 12.25 -0.18
C LEU A 99 -15.41 13.24 -1.14
N LYS A 100 -15.52 12.89 -2.43
CA LYS A 100 -15.94 13.81 -3.50
C LYS A 100 -17.38 13.62 -3.94
N THR A 101 -17.98 12.44 -3.75
CA THR A 101 -19.39 12.21 -4.09
C THR A 101 -20.31 13.00 -3.14
N PRO A 102 -21.20 13.87 -3.66
CA PRO A 102 -22.18 14.58 -2.84
C PRO A 102 -23.07 13.62 -2.02
N GLY A 103 -23.44 14.00 -0.80
CA GLY A 103 -24.31 13.20 0.08
C GLY A 103 -23.62 12.07 0.85
N MET A 104 -22.35 11.76 0.59
CA MET A 104 -21.59 10.73 1.32
C MET A 104 -21.11 11.19 2.71
N ARG A 105 -20.98 12.49 2.92
CA ARG A 105 -20.47 13.08 4.16
C ARG A 105 -21.50 14.00 4.80
N LYS A 106 -21.52 14.03 6.13
CA LYS A 106 -22.32 14.99 6.89
C LYS A 106 -21.86 16.42 6.54
N PRO A 107 -22.78 17.40 6.43
CA PRO A 107 -22.41 18.78 6.12
C PRO A 107 -21.34 19.32 7.06
N GLY A 108 -20.29 19.94 6.51
CA GLY A 108 -19.17 20.49 7.30
C GLY A 108 -18.25 19.47 7.98
N SER A 109 -18.37 18.17 7.69
CA SER A 109 -17.60 17.11 8.35
C SER A 109 -16.99 16.10 7.37
N LEU A 110 -16.04 15.31 7.87
CA LEU A 110 -15.52 14.10 7.24
C LEU A 110 -16.26 12.83 7.66
N ALA A 111 -17.22 12.94 8.59
CA ALA A 111 -18.01 11.82 9.05
C ALA A 111 -18.98 11.32 7.96
N PRO A 112 -19.14 10.00 7.80
CA PRO A 112 -20.02 9.44 6.78
C PRO A 112 -21.49 9.69 7.13
N THR A 113 -22.33 9.82 6.11
CA THR A 113 -23.78 9.58 6.23
C THR A 113 -24.07 8.08 6.23
N GLU A 114 -25.32 7.68 6.45
CA GLU A 114 -25.75 6.27 6.33
C GLU A 114 -25.37 5.69 4.95
N GLN A 115 -25.59 6.48 3.89
CA GLN A 115 -25.21 6.11 2.53
C GLN A 115 -23.68 6.04 2.37
N GLY A 116 -22.95 7.00 2.95
CA GLY A 116 -21.49 7.07 2.88
C GLY A 116 -20.76 5.97 3.62
N LEU A 117 -21.38 5.36 4.63
CA LEU A 117 -20.75 4.34 5.48
C LEU A 117 -20.28 3.12 4.67
N ALA A 118 -21.06 2.74 3.64
CA ALA A 118 -20.75 1.60 2.77
C ALA A 118 -19.44 1.78 1.98
N VAL A 119 -19.05 3.02 1.67
CA VAL A 119 -17.81 3.35 0.93
C VAL A 119 -16.71 3.79 1.89
N ALA A 120 -17.07 4.50 2.97
CA ALA A 120 -16.12 5.00 3.98
C ALA A 120 -15.36 3.86 4.67
N LYS A 121 -16.00 2.70 4.84
CA LYS A 121 -15.37 1.53 5.46
C LYS A 121 -14.11 1.08 4.72
N ASP A 122 -14.00 1.34 3.41
CA ASP A 122 -12.83 0.97 2.60
C ASP A 122 -11.58 1.83 2.86
N SER A 123 -11.70 2.87 3.71
CA SER A 123 -10.56 3.68 4.17
C SER A 123 -9.45 2.86 4.87
N TRP A 124 -9.79 1.75 5.53
CA TRP A 124 -8.81 0.84 6.12
C TRP A 124 -7.84 0.22 5.09
N LEU A 125 -8.25 0.06 3.82
CA LEU A 125 -7.41 -0.49 2.75
C LEU A 125 -6.30 0.48 2.39
N VAL A 126 -6.58 1.79 2.46
CA VAL A 126 -5.56 2.84 2.30
C VAL A 126 -4.51 2.71 3.40
N GLY A 127 -4.95 2.54 4.65
CA GLY A 127 -4.06 2.33 5.79
C GLY A 127 -3.19 1.08 5.65
N ILE A 128 -3.78 -0.04 5.22
CA ILE A 128 -3.04 -1.28 4.92
C ILE A 128 -2.01 -1.04 3.81
N GLY A 129 -2.41 -0.42 2.70
CA GLY A 129 -1.51 -0.14 1.57
C GLY A 129 -0.32 0.73 1.97
N ILE A 130 -0.56 1.82 2.72
CA ILE A 130 0.49 2.70 3.23
C ILE A 130 1.42 1.95 4.20
N GLY A 131 0.86 1.10 5.07
CA GLY A 131 1.62 0.24 5.96
C GLY A 131 2.56 -0.70 5.20
N LEU A 132 2.07 -1.34 4.14
CA LEU A 132 2.87 -2.20 3.26
C LEU A 132 3.96 -1.39 2.52
N MET A 133 3.64 -0.21 1.97
CA MET A 133 4.64 0.66 1.35
C MET A 133 5.76 1.03 2.32
N THR A 134 5.39 1.51 3.51
CA THR A 134 6.33 1.92 4.56
C THR A 134 7.23 0.76 4.96
N ARG A 135 6.65 -0.42 5.16
CA ARG A 135 7.39 -1.64 5.48
C ARG A 135 8.35 -2.04 4.38
N GLY A 136 7.90 -2.01 3.12
CA GLY A 136 8.73 -2.28 1.95
C GLY A 136 9.91 -1.32 1.82
N LEU A 137 9.77 -0.06 2.26
CA LEU A 137 10.89 0.90 2.31
C LEU A 137 11.86 0.63 3.46
N ILE A 138 11.36 0.25 4.64
CA ILE A 138 12.18 -0.02 5.82
C ILE A 138 12.98 -1.30 5.65
N GLU A 139 12.37 -2.38 5.15
CA GLU A 139 13.03 -3.69 4.99
C GLU A 139 14.02 -3.73 3.81
N ARG A 140 13.90 -2.80 2.86
CA ARG A 140 14.92 -2.57 1.83
C ARG A 140 16.19 -1.94 2.37
N ARG A 141 16.21 -1.37 3.59
CA ARG A 141 17.47 -0.97 4.22
C ARG A 141 18.27 -2.23 4.51
N PRO A 142 19.51 -2.36 3.99
CA PRO A 142 20.31 -3.54 4.24
C PRO A 142 20.51 -3.65 5.75
N ARG A 143 19.87 -4.66 6.36
CA ARG A 143 20.10 -5.03 7.76
C ARG A 143 21.61 -5.17 7.90
N VAL A 144 22.24 -4.24 8.60
CA VAL A 144 23.69 -4.28 8.83
C VAL A 144 23.91 -5.60 9.53
N THR A 145 24.47 -6.57 8.81
CA THR A 145 24.70 -7.90 9.35
C THR A 145 25.59 -7.73 10.56
N VAL A 146 25.40 -8.52 11.61
CA VAL A 146 26.24 -8.43 12.84
C VAL A 146 27.72 -8.37 12.45
N LYS A 147 28.16 -9.18 11.48
CA LYS A 147 29.51 -9.13 10.89
C LYS A 147 29.93 -7.74 10.37
N LYS A 148 29.06 -7.03 9.66
CA LYS A 148 29.33 -5.70 9.12
C LYS A 148 29.31 -4.64 10.22
N ALA A 149 28.42 -4.76 11.22
CA ALA A 149 28.39 -3.91 12.39
C ALA A 149 29.66 -4.06 13.23
N THR A 150 30.08 -5.30 13.54
CA THR A 150 31.34 -5.59 14.26
C THR A 150 32.56 -5.08 13.49
N LYS A 151 32.58 -5.22 12.16
CA LYS A 151 33.67 -4.69 11.32
C LYS A 151 33.74 -3.17 11.36
N LEU A 152 32.59 -2.48 11.35
CA LEU A 152 32.52 -1.02 11.47
C LEU A 152 32.94 -0.55 12.87
N ALA A 153 32.44 -1.19 13.93
CA ALA A 153 32.83 -0.92 15.31
C ALA A 153 34.34 -1.13 15.53
N GLY A 154 34.92 -2.21 14.99
CA GLY A 154 36.36 -2.46 15.06
C GLY A 154 37.19 -1.44 14.29
N LYS A 155 36.69 -0.94 13.15
CA LYS A 155 37.34 0.17 12.43
C LYS A 155 37.28 1.47 13.23
N GLN A 156 36.14 1.78 13.84
CA GLN A 156 35.98 2.97 14.69
C GLN A 156 36.88 2.92 15.92
N ALA A 157 36.96 1.78 16.61
CA ALA A 157 37.85 1.59 17.76
C ALA A 157 39.34 1.75 17.39
N LYS A 158 39.77 1.21 16.23
CA LYS A 158 41.14 1.41 15.74
C LYS A 158 41.44 2.87 15.38
N GLN A 159 40.45 3.59 14.86
CA GLN A 159 40.60 5.00 14.53
C GLN A 159 40.73 5.84 15.80
N ALA A 160 39.82 5.66 16.76
CA ALA A 160 39.90 6.31 18.07
C ALA A 160 41.23 6.05 18.79
N ALA A 161 41.74 4.81 18.74
CA ALA A 161 43.04 4.47 19.33
C ALA A 161 44.22 5.16 18.62
N LYS A 162 44.14 5.36 17.30
CA LYS A 162 45.16 6.11 16.55
C LYS A 162 45.13 7.60 16.89
N ASP A 163 43.94 8.16 17.01
CA ASP A 163 43.74 9.58 17.29
C ASP A 163 44.19 9.91 18.73
N ALA A 164 43.82 9.08 19.72
CA ALA A 164 44.33 9.21 21.09
C ALA A 164 45.87 9.10 21.19
N ARG A 165 46.50 8.19 20.42
CA ARG A 165 47.97 8.10 20.37
C ARG A 165 48.61 9.34 19.75
N ARG A 166 47.96 9.98 18.80
CA ARG A 166 48.44 11.24 18.19
C ARG A 166 48.33 12.40 19.17
N GLU A 167 47.23 12.48 19.92
CA GLU A 167 47.02 13.49 20.96
C GLU A 167 48.06 13.37 22.08
N VAL A 168 48.30 12.17 22.61
CA VAL A 168 49.33 11.93 23.62
C VAL A 168 50.72 12.31 23.12
N LYS A 169 51.04 11.99 21.85
CA LYS A 169 52.33 12.35 21.25
C LYS A 169 52.46 13.87 21.01
N ALA A 170 51.36 14.56 20.76
CA ALA A 170 51.34 16.02 20.63
C ALA A 170 51.54 16.70 21.99
N ALA A 171 50.87 16.22 23.04
CA ALA A 171 51.02 16.72 24.41
C ALA A 171 52.41 16.46 24.99
N ALA A 172 53.09 15.39 24.59
CA ALA A 172 54.48 15.12 25.00
C ALA A 172 55.53 15.97 24.25
N ARG A 173 55.12 16.77 23.26
CA ARG A 173 55.99 17.64 22.45
C ARG A 173 55.79 19.13 22.72
N SER A 174 54.80 19.49 23.54
CA SER A 174 54.58 20.82 24.10
C SER A 174 55.20 20.93 25.48
#